data_AF-A0A150IVS9-F1
#
_entry.id   AF-A0A150IVS9-F1
#
_cell.length_a   1.000
_cell.length_b   1.000
_cell.length_c   1.000
_cell.angle_alpha   90.00
_cell.angle_beta   90.00
_cell.angle_gamma   90.00
#
_symmetry.space_group_name_H-M   'P 1'
#
loop_
_entity.id
_entity.type
_entity.pdbx_description
1 polymer ?
#
loop_
_entity_poly.entity_id
_entity_poly.type
_entity_poly.pdbx_seq_one_letter_code
_entity_poly.pdbx_strand_id
1 'polypeptide(L)'
;METRDENSVLTRTEMQIIKSLKLSFRTYDDLEKEGVGDSKTLNSAINALLSKRLMSQMIKENDLGYSTEYFLTPKGIEMSKILSLMRIYKFPDEGMTRLKLKILEFLDKEKKLEKITEFLEIDEAEVKRNLRVLVNTNLIKKEEDIYSITYPGGKFLSLFLK
;
A
#
# COMPACT_ATOMS: atom_id res chain seq x y z
N MET A 1 5.61 -9.64 -21.96
CA MET A 1 5.57 -9.59 -20.48
C MET A 1 6.00 -8.19 -20.08
N GLU A 2 5.05 -7.32 -19.71
CA GLU A 2 5.40 -5.97 -19.22
C GLU A 2 6.09 -6.13 -17.86
N THR A 3 7.32 -5.64 -17.78
CA THR A 3 8.08 -5.46 -16.54
C THR A 3 7.22 -4.63 -15.59
N ARG A 4 6.68 -5.30 -14.57
CA ARG A 4 6.02 -4.60 -13.46
C ARG A 4 7.00 -3.62 -12.86
N ASP A 5 6.50 -2.40 -12.65
CA ASP A 5 7.22 -1.28 -12.10
C ASP A 5 7.92 -1.69 -10.80
N GLU A 6 9.23 -1.94 -10.88
CA GLU A 6 10.07 -2.29 -9.74
C GLU A 6 9.98 -1.24 -8.64
N ASN A 7 9.45 -0.05 -8.95
CA ASN A 7 9.26 1.03 -8.01
C ASN A 7 7.98 0.94 -7.17
N SER A 8 7.06 -0.01 -7.38
CA SER A 8 5.82 -0.09 -6.58
C SER A 8 5.96 -1.01 -5.36
N VAL A 9 5.59 -0.49 -4.18
CA VAL A 9 5.49 -1.26 -2.93
C VAL A 9 4.07 -1.77 -2.74
N LEU A 10 3.10 -0.86 -2.80
CA LEU A 10 1.67 -1.17 -2.72
C LEU A 10 0.87 -0.15 -3.53
N THR A 11 0.16 -0.58 -4.56
CA THR A 11 -0.66 0.34 -5.39
C THR A 11 -1.96 0.73 -4.67
N ARG A 12 -2.63 1.77 -5.15
CA ARG A 12 -3.93 2.17 -4.59
C ARG A 12 -4.98 1.06 -4.71
N THR A 13 -5.04 0.37 -5.85
CA THR A 13 -5.92 -0.79 -6.07
C THR A 13 -5.62 -1.93 -5.11
N GLU A 14 -4.33 -2.26 -4.91
CA GLU A 14 -3.91 -3.28 -3.94
C GLU A 14 -4.37 -2.92 -2.51
N MET A 15 -4.26 -1.65 -2.11
CA MET A 15 -4.77 -1.17 -0.82
C MET A 15 -6.29 -1.30 -0.68
N GLN A 16 -7.05 -1.01 -1.75
CA GLN A 16 -8.51 -1.12 -1.73
C GLN A 16 -8.98 -2.58 -1.62
N ILE A 17 -8.33 -3.51 -2.33
CA ILE A 17 -8.62 -4.95 -2.22
C ILE A 17 -8.39 -5.42 -0.78
N ILE A 18 -7.27 -5.03 -0.15
CA ILE A 18 -6.99 -5.40 1.25
C ILE A 18 -8.08 -4.87 2.21
N LYS A 19 -8.62 -3.67 1.94
CA LYS A 19 -9.73 -3.12 2.74
C LYS A 19 -11.02 -3.89 2.53
N SER A 20 -11.34 -4.26 1.29
CA SER A 20 -12.53 -5.05 0.95
C SER A 20 -12.52 -6.41 1.67
N LEU A 21 -11.39 -7.13 1.58
CA LEU A 21 -11.20 -8.46 2.17
C LEU A 21 -11.14 -8.47 3.71
N LYS A 22 -11.11 -7.31 4.37
CA LYS A 22 -11.18 -7.25 5.85
C LYS A 22 -12.49 -7.86 6.37
N LEU A 23 -13.55 -7.77 5.56
CA LEU A 23 -14.92 -8.05 6.01
C LEU A 23 -15.33 -9.51 5.81
N SER A 24 -14.78 -10.20 4.82
CA SER A 24 -14.95 -11.65 4.59
C SER A 24 -14.10 -12.11 3.41
N PHE A 25 -14.23 -13.39 3.07
CA PHE A 25 -13.81 -13.96 1.79
C PHE A 25 -14.55 -13.24 0.64
N ARG A 26 -13.87 -13.05 -0.49
CA ARG A 26 -14.41 -12.43 -1.71
C ARG A 26 -13.98 -13.21 -2.94
N THR A 27 -14.86 -13.33 -3.93
CA THR A 27 -14.50 -13.80 -5.28
C THR A 27 -13.95 -12.65 -6.13
N TYR A 28 -13.45 -12.96 -7.32
CA TYR A 28 -13.07 -11.93 -8.31
C TYR A 28 -14.28 -11.03 -8.65
N ASP A 29 -15.43 -11.65 -8.91
CA ASP A 29 -16.66 -10.93 -9.30
C ASP A 29 -17.14 -10.00 -8.20
N ASP A 30 -16.98 -10.38 -6.92
CA ASP A 30 -17.32 -9.49 -5.80
C ASP A 30 -16.44 -8.23 -5.81
N LEU A 31 -15.12 -8.40 -6.02
CA LEU A 31 -14.18 -7.29 -6.07
C LEU A 31 -14.45 -6.38 -7.28
N GLU A 32 -14.75 -6.97 -8.44
CA GLU A 32 -15.09 -6.21 -9.65
C GLU A 32 -16.38 -5.40 -9.46
N LYS A 33 -17.42 -5.99 -8.86
CA LYS A 33 -18.68 -5.29 -8.54
C LYS A 33 -18.52 -4.17 -7.51
N GLU A 34 -17.61 -4.31 -6.56
CA GLU A 34 -17.27 -3.25 -5.60
C GLU A 34 -16.52 -2.08 -6.25
N GLY A 35 -16.04 -2.22 -7.49
CA GLY A 35 -15.36 -1.14 -8.21
C GLY A 35 -13.99 -0.80 -7.64
N VAL A 36 -13.29 -1.77 -7.03
CA VAL A 36 -11.95 -1.54 -6.44
C VAL A 36 -10.85 -1.28 -7.49
N GLY A 37 -11.13 -1.53 -8.77
CA GLY A 37 -10.28 -1.24 -9.93
C GLY A 37 -10.96 -1.66 -11.25
N ASP A 38 -10.39 -1.28 -12.39
CA ASP A 38 -10.80 -1.84 -13.68
C ASP A 38 -10.31 -3.30 -13.84
N SER A 39 -10.89 -4.08 -14.75
CA SER A 39 -10.61 -5.53 -14.85
C SER A 39 -9.12 -5.86 -15.11
N LYS A 40 -8.36 -4.98 -15.78
CA LYS A 40 -6.92 -5.19 -16.04
C LYS A 40 -6.07 -4.89 -14.80
N THR A 41 -6.39 -3.80 -14.09
CA THR A 41 -5.72 -3.41 -12.84
C THR A 41 -6.08 -4.34 -11.68
N LEU A 42 -7.29 -4.91 -11.68
CA LEU A 42 -7.75 -5.86 -10.66
C LEU A 42 -6.96 -7.18 -10.71
N ASN A 43 -6.90 -7.83 -11.88
CA ASN A 43 -6.14 -9.08 -12.06
C ASN A 43 -4.67 -8.93 -11.70
N SER A 44 -4.05 -7.84 -12.13
CA SER A 44 -2.68 -7.56 -11.76
C SER A 44 -2.57 -7.37 -10.24
N ALA A 45 -3.37 -6.50 -9.62
CA ALA A 45 -3.33 -6.26 -8.17
C ALA A 45 -3.51 -7.56 -7.35
N ILE A 46 -4.46 -8.43 -7.71
CA ILE A 46 -4.65 -9.75 -7.08
C ILE A 46 -3.36 -10.57 -7.12
N ASN A 47 -2.76 -10.73 -8.30
CA ASN A 47 -1.51 -11.49 -8.46
C ASN A 47 -0.35 -10.91 -7.65
N ALA A 48 -0.26 -9.59 -7.52
CA ALA A 48 0.75 -8.97 -6.65
C ALA A 48 0.48 -9.20 -5.16
N LEU A 49 -0.77 -9.16 -4.71
CA LEU A 49 -1.10 -9.40 -3.31
C LEU A 49 -0.82 -10.86 -2.91
N LEU A 50 -1.06 -11.81 -3.82
CA LEU A 50 -0.66 -13.21 -3.66
C LEU A 50 0.86 -13.35 -3.58
N SER A 51 1.62 -12.72 -4.49
CA SER A 51 3.09 -12.81 -4.47
C SER A 51 3.72 -12.14 -3.25
N LYS A 52 3.14 -11.04 -2.77
CA LYS A 52 3.51 -10.34 -1.53
C LYS A 52 3.08 -11.09 -0.26
N ARG A 53 2.36 -12.21 -0.40
CA ARG A 53 1.79 -13.02 0.70
C ARG A 53 0.90 -12.20 1.64
N LEU A 54 0.26 -11.14 1.13
CA LEU A 54 -0.74 -10.35 1.86
C LEU A 54 -2.13 -10.96 1.73
N MET A 55 -2.33 -11.79 0.71
CA MET A 55 -3.56 -12.49 0.43
C MET A 55 -3.25 -13.95 0.07
N SER A 56 -4.23 -14.82 0.26
CA SER A 56 -4.22 -16.19 -0.22
C SER A 56 -5.54 -16.48 -0.93
N GLN A 57 -5.61 -17.64 -1.58
CA GLN A 57 -6.79 -18.08 -2.30
C GLN A 57 -7.10 -19.53 -1.95
N MET A 58 -8.37 -19.88 -1.99
CA MET A 58 -8.85 -21.26 -1.87
C MET A 58 -9.90 -21.53 -2.94
N ILE A 59 -9.97 -22.79 -3.38
CA ILE A 59 -11.04 -23.26 -4.24
C ILE A 59 -12.15 -23.77 -3.32
N LYS A 60 -13.37 -23.29 -3.54
CA LYS A 60 -14.55 -23.69 -2.78
C LYS A 60 -15.60 -24.25 -3.73
N GLU A 61 -16.11 -25.42 -3.40
CA GLU A 61 -17.24 -26.02 -4.09
C GLU A 61 -18.54 -25.32 -3.66
N ASN A 62 -19.42 -25.08 -4.61
CA ASN A 62 -20.73 -24.47 -4.43
C ASN A 62 -21.74 -25.11 -5.40
N ASP A 63 -23.02 -24.75 -5.28
CA ASP A 63 -24.10 -25.34 -6.09
C ASP A 63 -23.93 -25.15 -7.61
N LEU A 64 -23.06 -24.22 -8.03
CA LEU A 64 -22.78 -23.89 -9.44
C LEU A 64 -21.41 -24.44 -9.92
N GLY A 65 -20.70 -25.19 -9.08
CA GLY A 65 -19.38 -25.77 -9.38
C GLY A 65 -18.30 -25.29 -8.41
N TYR A 66 -17.19 -24.78 -8.93
CA TYR A 66 -16.05 -24.32 -8.12
C TYR A 66 -15.82 -22.82 -8.28
N SER A 67 -15.63 -22.12 -7.16
CA SER A 67 -15.25 -20.71 -7.13
C SER A 67 -13.92 -20.52 -6.42
N THR A 68 -13.08 -19.61 -6.93
CA THR A 68 -11.90 -19.12 -6.21
C THR A 68 -12.30 -18.00 -5.26
N GLU A 69 -12.10 -18.22 -3.97
CA GLU A 69 -12.28 -17.20 -2.93
C GLU A 69 -10.92 -16.70 -2.43
N TYR A 70 -10.79 -15.38 -2.31
CA TYR A 70 -9.62 -14.69 -1.78
C TYR A 70 -9.83 -14.29 -0.33
N PHE A 71 -8.76 -14.31 0.47
CA PHE A 71 -8.78 -13.89 1.87
C PHE A 71 -7.42 -13.36 2.32
N LEU A 72 -7.41 -12.53 3.37
CA LEU A 72 -6.17 -11.98 3.92
C LEU A 72 -5.38 -13.04 4.70
N THR A 73 -4.06 -13.07 4.47
CA THR A 73 -3.14 -13.79 5.37
C THR A 73 -2.99 -13.03 6.70
N PRO A 74 -2.34 -13.60 7.74
CA PRO A 74 -2.02 -12.84 8.95
C PRO A 74 -1.27 -11.53 8.66
N LYS A 75 -0.33 -11.52 7.71
CA LYS A 75 0.36 -10.31 7.25
C LYS A 75 -0.60 -9.31 6.58
N GLY A 76 -1.54 -9.82 5.77
CA GLY A 76 -2.61 -9.02 5.16
C GLY A 76 -3.56 -8.39 6.17
N ILE A 77 -3.91 -9.10 7.23
CA ILE A 77 -4.77 -8.60 8.31
C ILE A 77 -4.09 -7.44 9.03
N GLU A 78 -2.81 -7.59 9.36
CA GLU A 78 -2.02 -6.48 9.95
C GLU A 78 -1.93 -5.28 9.01
N MET A 79 -1.71 -5.52 7.70
CA MET A 79 -1.76 -4.46 6.70
C MET A 79 -3.13 -3.76 6.68
N SER A 80 -4.23 -4.51 6.70
CA SER A 80 -5.59 -3.96 6.70
C SER A 80 -5.87 -3.07 7.93
N LYS A 81 -5.35 -3.44 9.10
CA LYS A 81 -5.40 -2.60 10.31
C LYS A 81 -4.65 -1.29 10.10
N ILE A 82 -3.45 -1.33 9.53
CA ILE A 82 -2.65 -0.12 9.23
C ILE A 82 -3.37 0.77 8.22
N LEU A 83 -3.87 0.18 7.13
CA LEU A 83 -4.64 0.87 6.09
C LEU A 83 -5.91 1.55 6.64
N SER A 84 -6.53 1.01 7.69
CA SER A 84 -7.69 1.65 8.34
C SER A 84 -7.37 2.96 9.08
N LEU A 85 -6.10 3.16 9.42
CA LEU A 85 -5.59 4.40 10.04
C LEU A 85 -5.05 5.39 8.99
N MET A 86 -4.93 4.95 7.74
CA MET A 86 -4.41 5.73 6.62
C MET A 86 -5.55 6.36 5.81
N ARG A 87 -5.28 7.51 5.19
CA ARG A 87 -6.21 8.16 4.25
C ARG A 87 -5.93 7.69 2.82
N ILE A 88 -6.26 6.43 2.50
CA ILE A 88 -5.88 5.77 1.24
C ILE A 88 -6.35 6.53 -0.01
N TYR A 89 -7.54 7.12 0.03
CA TYR A 89 -8.09 7.94 -1.05
C TYR A 89 -7.25 9.19 -1.39
N LYS A 90 -6.31 9.57 -0.52
CA LYS A 90 -5.34 10.64 -0.76
C LYS A 90 -4.05 10.15 -1.43
N PHE A 91 -3.89 8.84 -1.64
CA PHE A 91 -2.82 8.34 -2.51
C PHE A 91 -3.16 8.62 -3.98
N PRO A 92 -2.14 8.97 -4.78
CA PRO A 92 -2.23 8.88 -6.23
C PRO A 92 -2.29 7.40 -6.68
N ASP A 93 -2.54 7.15 -7.96
CA ASP A 93 -2.79 5.80 -8.49
C ASP A 93 -1.62 4.84 -8.26
N GLU A 94 -0.38 5.32 -8.38
CA GLU A 94 0.82 4.51 -8.16
C GLU A 94 0.96 4.06 -6.70
N GLY A 95 0.24 4.70 -5.77
CA GLY A 95 0.21 4.34 -4.36
C GLY A 95 1.54 4.59 -3.65
N MET A 96 1.92 3.63 -2.81
CA MET A 96 3.20 3.61 -2.12
C MET A 96 4.29 3.11 -3.07
N THR A 97 5.27 3.97 -3.36
CA THR A 97 6.43 3.64 -4.17
C THR A 97 7.66 3.36 -3.30
N ARG A 98 8.70 2.75 -3.87
CA ARG A 98 9.99 2.53 -3.21
C ARG A 98 10.62 3.84 -2.76
N LEU A 99 10.50 4.91 -3.54
CA LEU A 99 10.98 6.24 -3.13
C LEU A 99 10.25 6.74 -1.89
N LYS A 100 8.92 6.67 -1.86
CA LYS A 100 8.12 7.04 -0.68
C LYS A 100 8.48 6.19 0.55
N LEU A 101 8.74 4.89 0.34
CA LEU A 101 9.19 3.98 1.41
C LEU A 101 10.60 4.34 1.91
N LYS A 102 11.55 4.68 1.02
CA LYS A 102 12.89 5.15 1.40
C LYS A 102 12.86 6.46 2.17
N ILE A 103 12.02 7.41 1.75
CA ILE A 103 11.79 8.66 2.49
C ILE A 103 11.25 8.33 3.89
N LEU A 104 10.29 7.40 3.99
CA LEU A 104 9.75 6.97 5.27
C LEU A 104 10.83 6.29 6.13
N GLU A 105 11.67 5.42 5.57
CA GLU A 105 12.80 4.81 6.27
C GLU A 105 13.80 5.85 6.79
N PHE A 106 14.13 6.84 5.96
CA PHE A 106 15.01 7.93 6.36
C PHE A 106 14.43 8.71 7.54
N LEU A 107 13.13 9.03 7.48
CA LEU A 107 12.42 9.75 8.53
C LEU A 107 12.33 9.00 9.86
N ASP A 108 12.58 7.68 9.87
CA ASP A 108 12.67 6.88 11.09
C ASP A 108 13.95 7.18 11.87
N LYS A 109 15.01 7.61 11.16
CA LYS A 109 16.34 7.89 11.70
C LYS A 109 16.63 9.39 11.82
N GLU A 110 16.14 10.20 10.88
CA GLU A 110 16.44 11.63 10.77
C GLU A 110 15.20 12.43 10.36
N LYS A 111 14.90 13.52 11.08
CA LYS A 111 13.61 14.23 10.99
C LYS A 111 13.66 15.52 10.17
N LYS A 112 14.86 15.96 9.76
CA LYS A 112 15.08 17.22 9.03
C LYS A 112 15.02 17.04 7.51
N LEU A 113 14.30 17.95 6.83
CA LEU A 113 14.13 17.94 5.37
C LEU A 113 15.44 18.03 4.59
N GLU A 114 16.33 18.95 4.96
CA GLU A 114 17.56 19.26 4.23
C GLU A 114 18.45 18.02 4.04
N LYS A 115 18.41 17.11 5.01
CA LYS A 115 19.18 15.87 4.96
C LYS A 115 18.55 14.80 4.05
N ILE A 116 17.25 14.91 3.73
CA ILE A 116 16.56 13.97 2.83
C ILE A 116 17.02 14.18 1.39
N THR A 117 17.14 15.43 0.95
CA THR A 117 17.59 15.79 -0.41
C THR A 117 19.02 15.36 -0.64
N GLU A 118 19.91 15.57 0.33
CA GLU A 118 21.30 15.13 0.26
C GLU A 118 21.41 13.60 0.24
N PHE A 119 20.61 12.91 1.05
CA PHE A 119 20.68 11.45 1.17
C PHE A 119 20.11 10.71 -0.04
N LEU A 120 19.06 11.23 -0.66
CA LEU A 120 18.37 10.55 -1.76
C LEU A 120 18.85 10.97 -3.14
N GLU A 121 19.71 11.98 -3.25
CA GLU A 121 20.22 12.54 -4.52
C GLU A 121 19.10 12.89 -5.52
N ILE A 122 17.98 13.42 -5.01
CA ILE A 122 16.81 13.83 -5.82
C ILE A 122 16.43 15.28 -5.56
N ASP A 123 15.73 15.85 -6.53
CA ASP A 123 15.29 17.24 -6.50
C ASP A 123 14.40 17.55 -5.29
N GLU A 124 14.59 18.72 -4.68
CA GLU A 124 13.85 19.16 -3.50
C GLU A 124 12.34 19.25 -3.77
N ALA A 125 11.92 19.64 -4.96
CA ALA A 125 10.51 19.68 -5.33
C ALA A 125 9.91 18.27 -5.40
N GLU A 126 10.68 17.28 -5.85
CA GLU A 126 10.26 15.87 -5.83
C GLU A 126 10.13 15.33 -4.40
N VAL A 127 11.09 15.63 -3.52
CA VAL A 127 11.02 15.29 -2.09
C VAL A 127 9.77 15.93 -1.46
N LYS A 128 9.54 17.23 -1.67
CA LYS A 128 8.37 17.96 -1.15
C LYS A 128 7.05 17.37 -1.65
N ARG A 129 6.97 16.93 -2.92
CA ARG A 129 5.78 16.25 -3.46
C ARG A 129 5.51 14.94 -2.73
N ASN A 130 6.53 14.11 -2.54
CA ASN A 130 6.39 12.83 -1.84
C ASN A 130 6.05 13.01 -0.35
N LEU A 131 6.69 13.95 0.34
CA LEU A 131 6.38 14.29 1.74
C LEU A 131 4.94 14.77 1.89
N ARG A 132 4.43 15.59 0.96
CA ARG A 132 3.02 16.02 0.96
C ARG A 132 2.07 14.84 0.86
N VAL A 133 2.36 13.84 0.02
CA VAL A 133 1.56 12.61 -0.07
C VAL A 133 1.62 11.84 1.25
N LEU A 134 2.79 11.66 1.84
CA LEU A 134 2.96 10.94 3.11
C LEU A 134 2.24 11.63 4.28
N VAL A 135 2.24 12.97 4.32
CA VAL A 135 1.45 13.76 5.29
C VAL A 135 -0.05 13.55 5.06
N ASN A 136 -0.50 13.73 3.81
CA ASN A 136 -1.92 13.62 3.47
C ASN A 136 -2.51 12.23 3.74
N THR A 137 -1.68 11.19 3.67
CA THR A 137 -2.06 9.79 3.87
C THR A 137 -1.94 9.34 5.33
N ASN A 138 -1.55 10.25 6.24
CA ASN A 138 -1.35 10.02 7.67
C ASN A 138 -0.17 9.11 8.02
N LEU A 139 0.82 8.95 7.14
CA LEU A 139 2.03 8.15 7.43
C LEU A 139 3.12 8.96 8.13
N ILE A 140 3.15 10.27 7.92
CA ILE A 140 4.01 11.20 8.64
C ILE A 140 3.18 12.42 9.06
N LYS A 141 3.68 13.17 10.03
CA LYS A 141 3.18 14.49 10.41
C LYS A 141 4.27 15.53 10.19
N LYS A 142 3.86 16.76 9.92
CA LYS A 142 4.74 17.93 9.77
C LYS A 142 4.45 18.91 10.90
N GLU A 143 5.47 19.26 11.66
CA GLU A 143 5.45 20.30 12.70
C GLU A 143 6.58 21.29 12.36
N GLU A 144 6.23 22.51 11.94
CA GLU A 144 7.19 23.47 11.38
C GLU A 144 8.04 22.85 10.26
N ASP A 145 9.37 22.77 10.41
CA ASP A 145 10.29 22.16 9.45
C ASP A 145 10.71 20.72 9.81
N ILE A 146 10.02 20.11 10.77
CA ILE A 146 10.28 18.76 11.25
C ILE A 146 9.21 17.80 10.72
N TYR A 147 9.66 16.71 10.10
CA TYR A 147 8.80 15.59 9.71
C TYR A 147 9.02 14.44 10.68
N SER A 148 7.93 13.85 11.16
CA SER A 148 8.01 12.69 12.04
C SER A 148 7.02 11.61 11.63
N ILE A 149 7.44 10.37 11.79
CA ILE A 149 6.62 9.20 11.50
C ILE A 149 5.45 9.12 12.48
N THR A 150 4.24 8.90 11.96
CA THR A 150 3.07 8.61 12.78
C THR A 150 3.04 7.13 13.16
N TYR A 151 2.19 6.75 14.12
CA TYR A 151 1.98 5.33 14.46
C TYR A 151 1.72 4.42 13.24
N PRO A 152 0.76 4.73 12.34
CA PRO A 152 0.56 3.91 11.15
C PRO A 152 1.76 3.93 10.18
N GLY A 153 2.51 5.03 10.10
CA GLY A 153 3.75 5.10 9.34
C GLY A 153 4.80 4.08 9.81
N GLY A 154 5.06 4.04 11.10
CA GLY A 154 6.06 3.12 11.67
C GLY A 154 5.62 1.66 11.54
N LYS A 155 4.32 1.39 11.73
CA LYS A 155 3.76 0.04 11.50
C LYS A 155 3.84 -0.36 10.03
N PHE A 156 3.52 0.54 9.11
CA PHE A 156 3.65 0.29 7.67
C PHE A 156 5.10 -0.06 7.31
N LEU A 157 6.05 0.76 7.74
CA LEU A 157 7.48 0.57 7.50
C LEU A 157 7.95 -0.82 7.99
N SER A 158 7.53 -1.21 9.19
CA SER A 158 7.91 -2.50 9.80
C SER A 158 7.44 -3.74 9.02
N LEU A 159 6.40 -3.62 8.18
CA LEU A 159 5.90 -4.73 7.34
C LEU A 159 6.70 -4.94 6.06
N PHE A 160 7.50 -3.96 5.66
CA PHE A 160 8.27 -3.96 4.41
C PHE A 160 9.79 -3.98 4.62
N LEU A 161 10.28 -3.64 5.82
CA LEU A 161 11.70 -3.71 6.16
C LEU A 161 12.14 -5.01 6.88
N LYS A 162 11.22 -5.93 7.17
CA LYS A 162 11.51 -7.22 7.82
C LYS A 162 11.34 -8.40 6.86
#